data_AF-A0A938X473-F1
#
_entry.id   AF-A0A938X473-F1
#
_cell.length_a   1.000
_cell.length_b   1.000
_cell.length_c   1.000
_cell.angle_alpha   90.00
_cell.angle_beta   90.00
_cell.angle_gamma   90.00
#
_symmetry.space_group_name_H-M   'P 1'
#
loop_
_entity.id
_entity.type
_entity.pdbx_description
1 polymer ?
#
loop_
_entity_poly.entity_id
_entity_poly.type
_entity_poly.pdbx_seq_one_letter_code
_entity_poly.pdbx_strand_id
1 'polypeptide(L)'
;MNGRDYIIAAFRYYAAVESKRAVPKTAAEKKDVEAVEQTFFILRKQNKEHIVNAVKEIYFPDAGKAAKRETYGLRVKRVAYDTPTTERTVYRWINKAVEICARFRGLRV
;
A
#
# COMPACT_ATOMS: atom_id res chain seq x y z
N MET A 1 -10.41 13.55 -4.31
CA MET A 1 -9.50 12.49 -3.80
C MET A 1 -8.28 12.50 -4.69
N ASN A 2 -7.10 12.83 -4.16
CA ASN A 2 -5.88 12.85 -4.97
C ASN A 2 -5.51 11.43 -5.39
N GLY A 3 -4.83 11.26 -6.54
CA GLY A 3 -4.47 9.93 -7.06
C GLY A 3 -3.67 9.07 -6.06
N ARG A 4 -2.87 9.72 -5.20
CA ARG A 4 -2.18 9.07 -4.09
C ARG A 4 -3.14 8.51 -3.02
N ASP A 5 -4.12 9.29 -2.59
CA ASP A 5 -5.11 8.86 -1.58
C ASP A 5 -5.94 7.69 -2.12
N TYR A 6 -6.21 7.70 -3.43
CA TYR A 6 -6.85 6.59 -4.11
C TYR A 6 -6.05 5.30 -4.03
N ILE A 7 -4.76 5.35 -4.37
CA ILE A 7 -3.92 4.16 -4.31
C ILE A 7 -3.71 3.67 -2.87
N ILE A 8 -3.63 4.58 -1.89
CA ILE A 8 -3.60 4.21 -0.47
C ILE A 8 -4.90 3.49 -0.08
N ALA A 9 -6.07 3.97 -0.54
CA ALA A 9 -7.33 3.29 -0.33
C ALA A 9 -7.35 1.90 -1.00
N ALA A 10 -6.78 1.76 -2.20
CA ALA A 10 -6.65 0.48 -2.89
C ALA A 10 -5.78 -0.53 -2.10
N PHE A 11 -4.65 -0.10 -1.51
CA PHE A 11 -3.85 -0.97 -0.64
C PHE A 11 -4.62 -1.45 0.60
N ARG A 12 -5.40 -0.55 1.21
CA ARG A 12 -6.23 -0.89 2.37
C ARG A 12 -7.39 -1.81 2.00
N TYR A 13 -7.98 -1.60 0.83
CA TYR A 13 -9.03 -2.45 0.28
C TYR A 13 -8.48 -3.85 -0.02
N TYR A 14 -7.32 -3.92 -0.68
CA TYR A 14 -6.61 -5.18 -0.91
C TYR A 14 -6.37 -5.96 0.40
N ALA A 15 -5.94 -5.28 1.46
CA ALA A 15 -5.77 -5.92 2.77
C ALA A 15 -7.08 -6.46 3.36
N ALA A 16 -8.21 -5.78 3.13
CA ALA A 16 -9.52 -6.27 3.53
C ALA A 16 -9.94 -7.49 2.71
N VAL A 17 -9.59 -7.54 1.43
CA VAL A 17 -9.82 -8.69 0.55
C VAL A 17 -8.94 -9.88 0.95
N GLU A 18 -7.64 -9.68 1.18
CA GLU A 18 -6.69 -10.72 1.62
C GLU A 18 -7.12 -11.35 2.97
N SER A 19 -7.69 -10.53 3.87
CA SER A 19 -8.25 -11.00 5.15
C SER A 19 -9.70 -11.52 5.09
N LYS A 20 -10.26 -11.68 3.88
CA LYS A 20 -11.64 -12.15 3.63
C LYS A 20 -12.74 -11.29 4.27
N ARG A 21 -12.43 -10.04 4.61
CA ARG A 21 -13.39 -9.05 5.15
C ARG A 21 -14.10 -8.26 4.06
N ALA A 22 -13.55 -8.24 2.85
CA ALA A 22 -14.15 -7.63 1.68
C ALA A 22 -14.07 -8.61 0.49
N VAL A 23 -15.00 -8.47 -0.44
CA VAL A 23 -15.00 -9.20 -1.71
C VAL A 23 -15.19 -8.18 -2.82
N PRO A 24 -14.29 -8.12 -3.83
CA PRO A 24 -14.43 -7.20 -4.95
C PRO A 24 -15.64 -7.55 -5.80
N LYS A 25 -16.61 -6.62 -5.89
CA LYS A 25 -17.87 -6.82 -6.60
C LYS A 25 -17.84 -6.12 -7.96
N THR A 26 -17.27 -4.93 -8.02
CA THR A 26 -17.21 -4.11 -9.23
C THR A 26 -15.95 -4.40 -10.05
N ALA A 27 -16.01 -4.14 -11.35
CA ALA A 27 -14.83 -4.23 -12.23
C ALA A 27 -13.72 -3.26 -11.77
N ALA A 28 -14.11 -2.11 -11.23
CA ALA A 28 -13.18 -1.15 -10.64
C ALA A 28 -12.42 -1.76 -9.45
N GLU A 29 -13.11 -2.33 -8.47
CA GLU A 29 -12.48 -2.95 -7.29
C GLU A 29 -11.60 -4.14 -7.68
N LYS A 30 -12.04 -4.98 -8.63
CA LYS A 30 -11.23 -6.11 -9.12
C LYS A 30 -9.90 -5.63 -9.72
N LYS A 31 -9.95 -4.59 -10.56
CA LYS A 31 -8.75 -4.02 -11.14
C LYS A 31 -7.89 -3.25 -10.11
N ASP A 32 -8.45 -2.80 -8.98
CA ASP A 32 -7.66 -2.24 -7.88
C ASP A 32 -6.87 -3.33 -7.17
N VAL A 33 -7.53 -4.45 -6.86
CA VAL A 33 -6.90 -5.64 -6.27
C VAL A 33 -5.78 -6.15 -7.19
N GLU A 34 -6.07 -6.31 -8.48
CA GLU A 34 -5.08 -6.76 -9.48
C GLU A 34 -3.88 -5.81 -9.57
N ALA A 35 -4.10 -4.50 -9.57
CA ALA A 35 -3.01 -3.52 -9.62
C ALA A 35 -2.09 -3.61 -8.39
N VAL A 36 -2.65 -3.87 -7.21
CA VAL A 36 -1.88 -4.08 -5.98
C VAL A 36 -1.10 -5.39 -6.05
N GLU A 37 -1.70 -6.48 -6.54
CA GLU A 37 -1.03 -7.77 -6.70
C GLU A 37 0.16 -7.68 -7.66
N GLN A 38 -0.04 -7.05 -8.83
CA GLN A 38 1.04 -6.83 -9.80
C GLN A 38 2.16 -5.94 -9.22
N THR A 39 1.80 -4.95 -8.42
CA THR A 39 2.77 -4.10 -7.71
C THR A 39 3.64 -4.92 -6.77
N PHE A 40 3.04 -5.75 -5.92
CA PHE A 40 3.79 -6.61 -5.00
C PHE A 40 4.62 -7.67 -5.72
N PHE A 41 4.07 -8.26 -6.78
CA PHE A 41 4.79 -9.22 -7.62
C PHE A 41 6.07 -8.62 -8.20
N ILE A 42 6.01 -7.42 -8.78
CA ILE A 42 7.19 -6.78 -9.37
C ILE A 42 8.19 -6.32 -8.31
N LEU A 43 7.71 -5.78 -7.19
CA LEU A 43 8.60 -5.40 -6.10
C LEU A 43 9.37 -6.61 -5.56
N ARG A 44 8.71 -7.76 -5.39
CA ARG A 44 9.36 -9.02 -5.02
C ARG A 44 10.34 -9.50 -6.09
N LYS A 45 9.95 -9.48 -7.36
CA LYS A 45 10.83 -9.84 -8.49
C LYS A 45 12.08 -8.96 -8.58
N GLN A 46 12.00 -7.70 -8.12
CA GLN A 46 13.12 -6.77 -8.05
C GLN A 46 13.93 -6.85 -6.74
N ASN A 47 13.71 -7.87 -5.90
CA ASN A 47 14.31 -8.00 -4.56
C ASN A 47 14.02 -6.80 -3.63
N LYS A 48 12.87 -6.13 -3.81
CA LYS A 48 12.40 -5.00 -3.02
C LYS A 48 11.30 -5.39 -2.04
N GLU A 49 11.45 -6.56 -1.42
CA GLU A 49 10.48 -7.08 -0.46
C GLU A 49 10.30 -6.17 0.76
N HIS A 50 11.35 -5.46 1.18
CA HIS A 50 11.28 -4.43 2.22
C HIS A 50 10.22 -3.35 1.94
N ILE A 51 10.00 -3.00 0.66
CA ILE A 51 8.95 -2.03 0.26
C ILE A 51 7.56 -2.65 0.48
N VAL A 52 7.38 -3.92 0.11
CA VAL A 52 6.11 -4.65 0.30
C VAL A 52 5.80 -4.73 1.79
N ASN A 53 6.77 -5.12 2.61
CA ASN A 53 6.61 -5.23 4.05
C ASN A 53 6.26 -3.88 4.69
N ALA A 54 6.95 -2.81 4.30
CA ALA A 54 6.63 -1.45 4.77
C ALA A 54 5.19 -1.03 4.41
N VAL A 55 4.74 -1.31 3.18
CA VAL A 55 3.36 -1.02 2.74
C VAL A 55 2.35 -1.81 3.57
N LYS A 56 2.59 -3.11 3.77
CA LYS A 56 1.71 -3.96 4.58
C LYS A 56 1.63 -3.44 6.02
N GLU A 57 2.77 -3.19 6.67
CA GLU A 57 2.81 -2.75 8.06
C GLU A 57 2.14 -1.38 8.27
N ILE A 58 2.25 -0.47 7.31
CA ILE A 58 1.69 0.87 7.44
C ILE A 58 0.17 0.85 7.18
N TYR A 59 -0.29 0.15 6.14
CA TYR A 59 -1.67 0.27 5.66
C TYR A 59 -2.60 -0.87 6.06
N PHE A 60 -2.10 -2.06 6.38
CA PHE A 60 -2.94 -3.25 6.61
C PHE A 60 -3.54 -3.37 8.02
N PRO A 61 -2.88 -2.93 9.12
CA PRO A 61 -3.40 -3.18 10.47
C PRO A 61 -4.82 -2.62 10.75
N ASP A 62 -5.28 -1.63 9.97
CA ASP A 62 -6.65 -1.07 10.06
C ASP A 62 -7.42 -1.15 8.73
N ALA A 63 -7.18 -2.18 7.93
CA ALA A 63 -7.99 -2.46 6.76
C ALA A 63 -9.46 -2.67 7.18
N GLY A 64 -10.31 -1.67 6.92
CA GLY A 64 -11.74 -1.68 7.28
C GLY A 64 -12.17 -0.78 8.45
N LYS A 65 -11.24 -0.10 9.16
CA LYS A 65 -11.59 0.90 10.21
C LYS A 65 -11.29 2.32 9.75
N ALA A 66 -11.96 3.34 10.30
CA ALA A 66 -11.59 4.74 10.05
C ALA A 66 -10.16 4.98 10.57
N ALA A 67 -9.19 5.20 9.67
CA ALA A 67 -7.81 5.40 10.07
C ALA A 67 -7.66 6.80 10.67
N LYS A 68 -7.10 6.90 11.89
CA LYS A 68 -6.64 8.19 12.42
C LYS A 68 -5.35 8.58 11.71
N ARG A 69 -5.23 9.83 11.25
CA ARG A 69 -4.06 10.30 10.49
C ARG A 69 -2.76 10.19 11.30
N GLU A 70 -2.85 10.36 12.62
CA GLU A 70 -1.74 10.19 13.58
C GLU A 70 -1.14 8.78 13.57
N THR A 71 -1.90 7.76 13.16
CA THR A 71 -1.44 6.37 13.18
C THR A 71 -0.41 6.05 12.09
N TYR A 72 -0.42 6.75 10.95
CA TYR A 72 0.51 6.45 9.86
C TYR A 72 1.94 6.92 10.14
N GLY A 73 2.10 8.11 10.74
CA GLY A 73 3.42 8.64 11.11
C GLY A 73 4.13 7.75 12.14
N LEU A 74 3.38 7.24 13.13
CA LEU A 74 3.90 6.29 14.11
C LEU A 74 4.32 4.95 13.47
N ARG A 75 3.56 4.46 12.49
CA ARG A 75 3.94 3.24 11.75
C ARG A 75 5.18 3.44 10.89
N VAL A 76 5.30 4.59 10.24
CA VAL A 76 6.51 4.93 9.48
C VAL A 76 7.73 4.95 10.40
N LYS A 77 7.61 5.57 11.58
CA LYS A 77 8.67 5.57 12.61
C LYS A 77 9.05 4.16 13.05
N ARG A 78 8.05 3.32 13.31
CA ARG A 78 8.27 1.92 13.68
C ARG A 78 9.01 1.15 12.59
N VAL A 79 8.55 1.22 11.34
CA VAL A 79 9.22 0.58 10.20
C VAL A 79 10.65 1.09 10.03
N ALA A 80 10.89 2.39 10.21
CA ALA A 80 12.22 2.98 10.14
C ALA A 80 13.15 2.41 11.22
N TYR A 81 12.65 2.25 12.45
CA TYR A 81 13.37 1.65 13.57
C TYR A 81 13.67 0.15 13.33
N ASP A 82 12.67 -0.61 12.88
CA ASP A 82 12.77 -2.07 12.68
C ASP A 82 13.65 -2.43 11.47
N THR A 83 13.76 -1.55 10.46
CA THR A 83 14.50 -1.78 9.20
C THR A 83 15.80 -0.96 9.10
N PRO A 84 16.48 -0.70 10.24
CA PRO A 84 17.44 0.38 10.50
C PRO A 84 17.60 1.42 9.38
N THR A 85 16.55 2.19 9.11
CA THR A 85 16.53 3.21 8.05
C THR A 85 15.93 4.52 8.54
N THR A 86 15.90 5.54 7.68
CA THR A 86 15.28 6.83 8.00
C THR A 86 13.80 6.85 7.61
N GLU A 87 12.98 7.61 8.34
CA GLU A 87 11.57 7.85 7.95
C GLU A 87 11.46 8.35 6.50
N ARG A 88 12.41 9.19 6.06
CA ARG A 88 12.48 9.69 4.68
C ARG A 88 12.64 8.56 3.66
N THR A 89 13.45 7.55 3.98
CA THR A 89 13.60 6.35 3.14
C THR A 89 12.31 5.55 3.09
N VAL A 90 11.63 5.38 4.22
CA VAL A 90 10.34 4.69 4.27
C VAL A 90 9.28 5.42 3.42
N TYR A 91 9.20 6.76 3.51
CA TYR A 91 8.34 7.55 2.63
C TYR A 91 8.68 7.39 1.15
N ARG A 92 9.97 7.26 0.79
CA ARG A 92 10.40 6.97 -0.59
C ARG A 92 9.93 5.58 -1.05
N TRP A 93 10.01 4.57 -0.19
CA TRP A 93 9.50 3.22 -0.50
C TRP A 93 7.99 3.25 -0.76
N ILE A 94 7.23 3.92 0.11
CA ILE A 94 5.78 4.09 -0.05
C ILE A 94 5.46 4.81 -1.35
N ASN A 95 6.14 5.92 -1.65
CA ASN A 95 5.94 6.65 -2.90
C ASN A 95 6.21 5.75 -4.10
N LYS A 96 7.26 4.92 -4.05
CA LYS A 96 7.59 3.98 -5.12
C LYS A 96 6.48 2.97 -5.34
N ALA A 97 5.92 2.40 -4.26
CA ALA A 97 4.79 1.48 -4.36
C ALA A 97 3.54 2.17 -4.95
N VAL A 98 3.26 3.41 -4.53
CA VAL A 98 2.14 4.20 -5.04
C VAL A 98 2.29 4.47 -6.54
N GLU A 99 3.46 4.89 -6.99
CA GLU A 99 3.74 5.14 -8.41
C GLU A 99 3.56 3.88 -9.27
N ILE A 100 4.04 2.74 -8.79
CA ILE A 100 3.92 1.46 -9.50
C ILE A 100 2.45 1.04 -9.59
N CYS A 101 1.72 1.10 -8.48
CA CYS A 101 0.31 0.73 -8.44
C CYS A 101 -0.55 1.68 -9.28
N ALA A 102 -0.23 2.98 -9.29
CA ALA A 102 -0.87 3.95 -10.16
C ALA A 102 -0.73 3.58 -11.64
N ARG A 103 0.48 3.20 -12.08
CA ARG A 103 0.73 2.77 -13.45
C ARG A 103 -0.08 1.52 -13.81
N PHE A 104 -0.14 0.51 -12.94
CA PHE A 104 -0.96 -0.68 -13.19
C PHE A 104 -2.45 -0.39 -13.21
N ARG A 105 -2.90 0.57 -12.39
CA ARG A 105 -4.29 1.02 -12.40
C ARG A 105 -4.64 1.82 -13.66
N GLY A 106 -3.65 2.40 -14.32
CA GLY A 106 -3.83 3.34 -15.45
C GLY A 106 -4.09 4.78 -14.99
N LEU A 107 -3.70 5.12 -13.76
CA LEU A 107 -3.80 6.47 -13.21
C LEU A 107 -2.47 7.21 -13.38
N ARG A 108 -2.57 8.52 -13.62
CA ARG A 108 -1.43 9.44 -13.59
C ARG A 108 -1.39 10.07 -12.20
N VAL A 109 -0.34 9.77 -11.42
CA VAL A 109 -0.14 10.21 -10.03
C VAL A 109 1.13 11.03 -9.93
#